data_AF-A0A7C7I6Q1-F1
#
_entry.id   AF-A0A7C7I6Q1-F1
#
_cell.length_a   1.000
_cell.length_b   1.000
_cell.length_c   1.000
_cell.angle_alpha   90.00
_cell.angle_beta   90.00
_cell.angle_gamma   90.00
#
_symmetry.space_group_name_H-M   'P 1'
#
loop_
_entity.id
_entity.type
_entity.pdbx_description
1 polymer ?
#
loop_
_entity_poly.entity_id
_entity_poly.type
_entity_poly.pdbx_seq_one_letter_code
_entity_poly.pdbx_strand_id
1 'polypeptide(L)' 'MAYAEMTSVEAGLRFKTRAGLVVETTGVTLHIESTEVNVHEVVIVDGEGQGNKYLHNLDYAEKA' A
#
# COMPACT_ATOMS: atom_id res chain seq x y z
N MET A 1 -0.51 19.30 -8.05
CA MET A 1 0.62 18.35 -7.92
C MET A 1 0.13 17.05 -8.52
N ALA A 2 0.73 16.60 -9.61
CA ALA A 2 0.38 15.33 -10.23
C ALA A 2 0.98 14.22 -9.35
N TYR A 3 0.13 13.49 -8.65
CA TYR A 3 0.54 12.32 -7.87
C TYR A 3 1.07 11.28 -8.85
N ALA A 4 2.31 10.84 -8.66
CA ALA A 4 2.90 9.84 -9.54
C ALA A 4 2.22 8.51 -9.27
N GLU A 5 1.50 7.99 -10.26
CA GLU A 5 0.87 6.67 -10.24
C GLU A 5 1.94 5.61 -9.92
N MET A 6 1.77 4.88 -8.81
CA MET A 6 2.71 3.83 -8.42
C MET A 6 2.38 2.55 -9.20
N THR A 7 3.03 2.37 -10.35
CA THR A 7 2.84 1.17 -11.20
C THR A 7 3.44 -0.09 -10.60
N SER A 8 4.35 0.05 -9.62
CA SER A 8 4.97 -1.05 -8.89
C SER A 8 5.43 -0.59 -7.50
N VAL A 9 5.72 -1.54 -6.62
CA VAL A 9 6.25 -1.26 -5.28
C VAL A 9 7.37 -2.23 -4.93
N GLU A 10 8.40 -1.73 -4.25
CA GLU A 10 9.42 -2.57 -3.64
C GLU A 10 8.91 -3.19 -2.34
N ALA A 11 9.46 -4.33 -1.92
CA ALA A 11 9.16 -4.91 -0.61
C ALA A 11 9.90 -4.15 0.51
N GLY A 12 9.32 -4.13 1.71
CA GLY A 12 9.95 -3.56 2.91
C GLY A 12 9.76 -2.05 3.09
N LEU A 13 9.00 -1.38 2.22
CA LEU A 13 8.67 0.04 2.38
C LEU A 13 7.52 0.19 3.39
N ARG A 14 7.64 1.16 4.30
CA ARG A 14 6.64 1.41 5.34
C ARG A 14 5.80 2.64 5.05
N PHE A 15 4.50 2.52 5.33
CA PHE A 15 3.53 3.57 5.11
C PHE A 15 2.58 3.68 6.29
N LYS A 16 2.13 4.89 6.57
CA LYS A 16 0.98 5.12 7.45
C LYS A 16 -0.25 5.36 6.58
N THR A 17 -1.21 4.44 6.66
CA THR A 17 -2.47 4.57 5.94
C THR A 17 -3.33 5.70 6.53
N ARG A 18 -4.32 6.18 5.77
CA ARG A 18 -5.28 7.20 6.26
C ARG A 18 -6.10 6.74 7.46
N ALA A 19 -6.24 5.43 7.65
CA ALA A 19 -6.90 4.83 8.82
C ALA A 19 -5.99 4.78 10.07
N GLY A 20 -4.73 5.22 9.96
CA GLY A 20 -3.77 5.23 11.06
C GLY A 20 -2.95 3.94 11.21
N LEU A 21 -3.16 2.93 10.37
CA LEU A 21 -2.39 1.68 10.40
C LEU A 21 -1.00 1.88 9.81
N VAL A 22 0.02 1.27 10.44
CA VAL A 22 1.37 1.17 9.88
C VAL A 22 1.51 -0.15 9.15
N VAL A 23 1.86 -0.08 7.87
CA VAL A 23 1.96 -1.24 7.00
C VAL A 23 3.29 -1.30 6.28
N GLU A 24 3.73 -2.51 5.90
CA GLU A 24 4.93 -2.77 5.12
C GLU A 24 4.56 -3.43 3.79
N THR A 25 5.17 -3.01 2.69
CA THR A 25 4.89 -3.54 1.35
C THR A 25 5.55 -4.89 1.14
N THR A 26 4.89 -5.79 0.39
CA THR A 26 5.45 -7.13 0.10
C THR A 26 6.12 -7.23 -1.28
N GLY A 27 6.03 -6.17 -2.08
CA GLY A 27 6.51 -6.13 -3.48
C GLY A 27 5.47 -6.60 -4.50
N VAL A 28 4.32 -7.11 -4.06
CA VAL A 28 3.23 -7.52 -4.95
C VAL A 28 2.37 -6.31 -5.32
N THR A 29 2.12 -6.15 -6.62
CA THR A 29 1.23 -5.13 -7.18
C THR A 29 0.21 -5.81 -8.09
N LEU A 30 -1.04 -5.35 -8.01
CA LEU A 30 -2.13 -5.76 -8.87
C LEU A 30 -2.71 -4.52 -9.55
N HIS A 31 -2.81 -4.58 -10.88
CA HIS A 31 -3.53 -3.59 -11.66
C HIS A 31 -5.01 -3.96 -11.73
N ILE A 32 -5.89 -3.00 -11.44
CA ILE A 32 -7.35 -3.15 -11.48
C ILE A 32 -7.88 -2.49 -12.76
N GLU A 33 -8.07 -3.29 -13.81
CA GLU A 33 -8.46 -2.81 -15.16
C GLU A 33 -9.77 -2.00 -15.15
N SER A 34 -10.75 -2.35 -14.31
CA SER A 34 -12.05 -1.67 -14.29
C SER A 34 -11.98 -0.22 -13.81
N THR A 35 -10.92 0.15 -13.10
CA THR A 35 -10.72 1.48 -12.52
C THR A 35 -9.39 2.12 -12.91
N GLU A 36 -8.55 1.42 -13.68
CA GLU A 36 -7.21 1.86 -14.08
C GLU A 36 -6.36 2.31 -12.88
N VAL A 37 -6.39 1.54 -11.78
CA VAL A 37 -5.59 1.83 -10.58
C VAL A 37 -4.71 0.65 -10.20
N ASN A 38 -3.57 0.96 -9.58
CA ASN A 38 -2.69 -0.05 -9.00
C ASN A 38 -2.97 -0.17 -7.50
N VAL A 39 -3.03 -1.40 -7.01
CA VAL A 39 -3.09 -1.72 -5.59
C VAL A 39 -1.93 -2.61 -5.21
N HIS A 40 -1.41 -2.43 -4.01
CA HIS A 40 -0.21 -3.10 -3.53
C HIS A 40 -0.55 -3.97 -2.34
N GLU A 41 0.00 -5.18 -2.28
CA GLU A 41 -0.12 -6.00 -1.08
C GLU A 41 0.76 -5.41 0.02
N VAL A 42 0.13 -5.23 1.18
CA VAL A 42 0.78 -4.74 2.39
C VAL A 42 0.47 -5.67 3.55
N VAL A 43 1.36 -5.68 4.55
CA VAL A 43 1.17 -6.37 5.83
C VAL A 43 1.13 -5.34 6.96
N ILE A 44 0.18 -5.48 7.89
CA ILE A 44 0.15 -4.64 9.10
C ILE A 44 1.34 -5.00 9.98
N VAL A 45 2.17 -4.03 10.33
CA VAL A 45 3.38 -4.24 11.14
C VAL A 45 3.30 -3.66 12.55
N ASP A 46 2.27 -2.86 12.83
CA ASP A 46 2.03 -2.28 14.15
C ASP A 46 0.52 -2.15 14.41
N GLY A 47 0.11 -2.44 15.66
CA GLY A 47 -1.27 -2.33 16.13
C GLY A 47 -2.15 -3.56 15.89
N GLU A 48 -3.46 -3.36 15.98
CA GLU A 48 -4.46 -4.41 15.83
C GLU A 48 -4.43 -4.99 14.40
N GLY A 49 -4.45 -6.32 14.30
CA GLY A 49 -4.36 -7.01 13.01
C GLY A 49 -2.92 -7.16 12.48
N GLN A 50 -1.89 -6.91 13.28
CA GLN A 50 -0.50 -7.18 12.91
C GLN A 50 -0.33 -8.58 12.29
N GLY A 51 0.37 -8.64 11.15
CA GLY A 51 0.54 -9.84 10.34
C GLY A 51 -0.54 -10.06 9.27
N ASN A 52 -1.68 -9.36 9.33
CA ASN A 52 -2.71 -9.44 8.30
C ASN A 52 -2.23 -8.77 7.01
N LYS A 53 -2.55 -9.42 5.88
CA LYS A 53 -2.25 -8.95 4.54
C LYS A 53 -3.50 -8.50 3.81
N TYR A 54 -3.39 -7.43 3.03
CA TYR A 54 -4.46 -6.95 2.17
C TYR A 54 -3.92 -6.09 1.03
N LEU A 55 -4.76 -5.86 0.02
CA LEU A 55 -4.44 -4.96 -1.09
C LEU A 55 -4.84 -3.53 -0.72
N HIS A 56 -3.91 -2.60 -0.89
CA HIS A 56 -4.13 -1.19 -0.62
C HIS A 56 -3.60 -0.32 -1.75
N ASN A 57 -4.38 0.67 -2.19
CA ASN A 57 -3.86 1.71 -3.07
C ASN A 57 -2.97 2.64 -2.24
N LEU A 58 -1.71 2.78 -2.65
CA LEU A 58 -0.70 3.59 -1.95
C LEU A 58 -0.50 4.97 -2.58
N ASP A 59 -1.19 5.28 -3.69
CA ASP A 59 -1.08 6.59 -4.36
C ASP A 59 -1.52 7.75 -3.45
N TYR A 60 -2.30 7.44 -2.43
CA TYR A 60 -2.80 8.37 -1.42
C TYR A 60 -2.17 8.22 -0.03
N ALA A 61 -1.23 7.28 0.14
CA ALA A 61 -0.58 7.02 1.42
C ALA A 61 0.62 7.96 1.61
N GLU A 62 0.73 8.53 2.80
CA GLU A 62 1.91 9.33 3.16
C GLU A 62 3.06 8.38 3.50
N LYS A 63 4.24 8.59 2.90
CA LYS A 63 5.45 7.86 3.28
C LYS A 63 5.75 8.18 4.74
N ALA A 64 5.89 7.14 5.57
CA ALA A 64 6.16 7.26 7.00
C ALA A 64 7.67 7.23 7.29
#